data_AF-D8TP11-F1
#
_entry.id   AF-D8TP11-F1
#
_cell.length_a   1.000
_cell.length_b   1.000
_cell.length_c   1.000
_cell.angle_alpha   90.00
_cell.angle_beta   90.00
_cell.angle_gamma   90.00
#
_symmetry.space_group_name_H-M   'P 1'
#
loop_
_entity.id
_entity.type
_entity.pdbx_description
1 polymer ?
#
loop_
_entity_poly.entity_id
_entity_poly.type
_entity_poly.pdbx_seq_one_letter_code
_entity_poly.pdbx_strand_id
1 'polypeptide(L)' 'PTPPEELLCPITTDLMEDPVVAADGHSYERDAIARWFAGRPGRPTSPLTGAVLPHTGLTPNYALRKIIADWRQKHG' A
#
# COMPACT_ATOMS: atom_id res chain seq x y z
N PRO A 1 -18.12 -7.47 8.34
CA PRO A 1 -17.89 -6.11 8.88
C PRO A 1 -16.96 -5.35 7.95
N THR A 2 -17.06 -4.03 7.87
CA THR A 2 -16.16 -3.23 7.03
C THR A 2 -14.75 -3.21 7.66
N PRO A 3 -13.68 -3.47 6.89
CA PRO A 3 -12.31 -3.34 7.39
C PRO A 3 -12.00 -1.88 7.74
N PRO A 4 -11.18 -1.62 8.77
CA PRO A 4 -10.62 -0.29 9.01
C PRO A 4 -9.86 0.22 7.79
N GLU A 5 -9.96 1.52 7.50
CA GLU A 5 -9.33 2.15 6.33
C GLU A 5 -7.80 1.97 6.29
N GLU A 6 -7.15 1.93 7.45
CA GLU A 6 -5.72 1.66 7.58
C GLU A 6 -5.26 0.27 7.08
N LEU A 7 -6.21 -0.67 6.92
CA LEU A 7 -5.94 -2.01 6.39
C LEU A 7 -6.16 -2.09 4.87
N LEU A 8 -6.77 -1.06 4.28
CA LEU A 8 -7.10 -0.99 2.86
C LEU A 8 -5.95 -0.34 2.09
N CYS A 9 -5.68 -0.86 0.90
CA CYS A 9 -4.73 -0.24 -0.01
C CYS A 9 -5.34 1.05 -0.56
N PRO A 10 -4.65 2.20 -0.48
CA PRO A 10 -5.17 3.45 -1.03
C PRO A 10 -5.35 3.47 -2.55
N ILE A 11 -4.72 2.54 -3.28
CA ILE A 11 -4.83 2.43 -4.74
C ILE A 11 -5.99 1.51 -5.14
N THR A 12 -6.07 0.31 -4.54
CA THR A 12 -7.08 -0.69 -4.92
C THR A 12 -8.38 -0.57 -4.14
N THR A 13 -8.36 0.17 -3.02
CA THR A 13 -9.46 0.28 -2.06
C THR A 13 -9.87 -1.05 -1.41
N ASP A 14 -8.99 -2.06 -1.49
CA ASP A 14 -9.19 -3.40 -0.95
C ASP A 14 -8.18 -3.73 0.15
N LEU A 15 -8.51 -4.71 0.99
CA LEU A 15 -7.62 -5.24 2.03
C LEU A 15 -6.28 -5.68 1.45
N MET A 16 -5.20 -5.09 1.95
CA MET A 16 -3.84 -5.46 1.53
C MET A 16 -3.53 -6.91 1.87
N GLU A 17 -2.83 -7.60 0.98
CA GLU A 17 -2.28 -8.93 1.20
C GLU A 17 -0.78 -8.85 1.48
N ASP A 18 -0.06 -8.06 0.68
CA ASP A 18 1.36 -7.80 0.87
C ASP A 18 1.64 -6.29 1.03
N PRO A 19 1.33 -5.71 2.20
CA PRO A 19 1.50 -4.29 2.43
C PRO A 19 2.98 -3.90 2.39
N VAL A 20 3.29 -2.88 1.59
CA VAL A 20 4.62 -2.27 1.46
C VAL A 20 4.56 -0.77 1.70
N VAL A 21 5.58 -0.23 2.37
CA VAL A 21 5.76 1.20 2.61
C VAL A 21 6.54 1.82 1.46
N ALA A 22 5.99 2.89 0.88
CA ALA A 22 6.69 3.71 -0.10
C ALA A 22 7.44 4.88 0.56
N ALA A 23 8.17 5.67 -0.23
CA ALA A 23 9.02 6.74 0.27
C ALA A 23 8.26 7.90 0.95
N ASP A 24 6.94 7.97 0.80
CA ASP A 24 6.07 8.93 1.50
C ASP A 24 5.56 8.42 2.86
N GLY A 25 5.96 7.22 3.28
CA GLY A 25 5.58 6.63 4.56
C GLY A 25 4.23 5.93 4.56
N HIS A 26 3.50 5.92 3.45
CA HIS A 26 2.21 5.23 3.35
C HIS A 26 2.38 3.77 2.92
N SER A 27 1.44 2.93 3.36
CA SER A 27 1.38 1.52 2.97
C SER A 27 0.45 1.30 1.78
N TYR A 28 0.87 0.45 0.86
CA TYR A 28 0.14 0.07 -0.34
C TYR A 28 0.24 -1.43 -0.57
N GLU A 29 -0.68 -1.99 -1.36
CA GLU A 29 -0.50 -3.32 -1.93
C GLU A 29 0.70 -3.30 -2.89
N ARG A 30 1.60 -4.30 -2.79
CA ARG A 30 2.85 -4.35 -3.54
C ARG A 30 2.61 -4.22 -5.03
N ASP A 31 1.72 -5.04 -5.57
CA ASP A 31 1.45 -5.08 -7.00
C ASP A 31 0.85 -3.76 -7.49
N ALA A 32 0.01 -3.13 -6.67
CA ALA A 32 -0.65 -1.87 -7.02
C ALA A 32 0.35 -0.71 -7.11
N ILE A 33 1.22 -0.55 -6.12
CA ILE A 33 2.24 0.52 -6.14
C ILE A 33 3.33 0.27 -7.19
N ALA A 34 3.69 -1.01 -7.43
CA ALA A 34 4.62 -1.36 -8.49
C ALA A 34 4.07 -0.98 -9.88
N ARG A 35 2.79 -1.27 -10.14
CA ARG A 35 2.10 -0.86 -11.38
C ARG A 35 1.99 0.65 -11.50
N TRP A 36 1.74 1.36 -10.40
CA TRP A 36 1.71 2.81 -10.38
C TRP A 36 3.04 3.42 -10.83
N PHE A 37 4.16 2.92 -10.32
CA PHE A 37 5.50 3.37 -10.74
C PHE A 37 5.84 2.98 -12.17
N ALA A 38 5.40 1.80 -12.64
CA ALA A 38 5.66 1.36 -14.01
C ALA A 38 4.83 2.11 -15.06
N GLY A 39 3.60 2.51 -14.72
CA GLY A 39 2.65 3.11 -15.65
C GLY A 39 2.82 4.61 -15.91
N ARG A 40 3.72 5.29 -15.18
CA ARG A 40 3.91 6.74 -15.29
C ARG A 40 5.33 7.08 -15.78
N PRO A 41 5.49 7.63 -17.00
CA PRO A 41 6.78 8.15 -17.42
C PRO A 41 7.16 9.38 -16.59
N GLY A 42 8.41 9.44 -16.13
CA GLY A 42 8.95 10.59 -15.39
C GLY A 42 9.22 10.28 -13.91
N ARG A 43 9.10 11.31 -13.06
CA ARG A 43 9.41 11.19 -11.64
C ARG A 43 8.34 10.36 -10.93
N PRO A 44 8.72 9.48 -9.98
CA PRO A 44 7.75 8.76 -9.18
C PRO A 44 6.96 9.73 -8.31
N THR A 45 5.67 9.46 -8.12
CA THR A 45 4.78 10.29 -7.30
C THR A 45 3.99 9.44 -6.31
N SER A 46 3.59 10.04 -5.20
CA SER A 46 2.69 9.45 -4.22
C SER A 46 1.30 9.26 -4.83
N PRO A 47 0.70 8.06 -4.79
CA PRO A 47 -0.67 7.85 -5.22
C PRO A 47 -1.70 8.64 -4.40
N LEU A 48 -1.39 8.96 -3.14
CA LEU A 48 -2.29 9.66 -2.23
C LEU A 48 -2.26 11.18 -2.40
N THR A 49 -1.06 11.74 -2.51
CA THR A 49 -0.87 13.20 -2.46
C THR A 49 -0.48 13.79 -3.82
N GLY A 50 -0.08 12.97 -4.78
CA GLY A 50 0.51 13.42 -6.04
C GLY A 50 1.91 14.01 -5.90
N ALA A 51 2.45 14.14 -4.67
CA ALA A 51 3.78 14.68 -4.44
C ALA A 51 4.86 13.79 -5.04
N VAL A 52 5.95 14.39 -5.52
CA VAL A 52 7.10 13.64 -6.06
C VAL A 52 7.78 12.86 -4.94
N LEU A 53 8.04 11.58 -5.19
CA LEU A 53 8.78 10.72 -4.28
C LEU A 53 10.29 10.83 -4.55
N PRO A 54 11.13 10.75 -3.51
CA PRO A 54 12.58 10.74 -3.67
C PRO A 54 13.09 9.45 -4.34
N HIS A 55 12.37 8.33 -4.19
CA HIS A 55 12.71 7.04 -4.80
C HIS A 55 11.47 6.12 -4.90
N THR A 56 11.62 5.02 -5.64
CA THR A 56 10.61 3.95 -5.80
C THR A 56 10.85 2.75 -4.89
N GLY A 57 11.84 2.81 -3.99
CA GLY A 57 12.10 1.75 -3.02
C GLY A 57 10.86 1.42 -2.17
N LEU A 58 10.59 0.12 -2.01
CA LEU A 58 9.46 -0.42 -1.27
C LEU A 58 9.95 -1.28 -0.11
N THR A 59 9.49 -0.98 1.10
CA THR A 59 9.85 -1.73 2.31
C THR A 59 8.65 -2.54 2.79
N PRO A 60 8.75 -3.87 2.97
CA PRO A 60 7.65 -4.68 3.50
C PRO A 60 7.16 -4.18 4.87
N ASN A 61 5.84 -4.07 5.05
CA ASN A 61 5.21 -3.72 6.33
C ASN A 61 4.70 -4.97 7.05
N TYR A 62 5.61 -5.70 7.71
CA TYR A 62 5.26 -6.96 8.36
C TYR A 62 4.27 -6.81 9.53
N ALA A 63 4.31 -5.67 10.23
CA ALA A 63 3.39 -5.39 11.32
C ALA A 63 1.96 -5.25 10.81
N LEU A 64 1.76 -4.43 9.76
CA LEU A 64 0.46 -4.26 9.13
C LEU A 64 -0.04 -5.56 8.51
N ARG A 65 0.85 -6.33 7.85
CA ARG A 65 0.50 -7.65 7.30
C ARG A 65 -0.05 -8.60 8.36
N LYS A 66 0.53 -8.59 9.56
CA LYS A 66 0.03 -9.40 10.69
C LYS A 66 -1.34 -8.91 11.16
N ILE A 67 -1.54 -7.61 11.31
CA ILE A 67 -2.82 -7.03 11.71
C ILE A 67 -3.93 -7.38 10.72
N ILE A 68 -3.63 -7.32 9.41
CA ILE A 68 -4.56 -7.71 8.35
C ILE A 68 -4.88 -9.20 8.41
N ALA A 69 -3.88 -10.06 8.61
CA ALA A 69 -4.11 -11.50 8.75
C ALA A 69 -5.01 -11.81 9.97
N ASP A 70 -4.77 -11.16 11.11
CA ASP A 70 -5.60 -11.29 12.31
C ASP A 70 -7.03 -10.78 12.06
N TRP A 71 -7.19 -9.70 11.29
CA TRP A 71 -8.51 -9.18 10.89
C TRP A 71 -9.25 -10.19 9.99
N ARG A 72 -8.58 -10.73 8.97
CA ARG A 72 -9.13 -11.76 8.06
C ARG A 72 -9.55 -13.00 8.84
N GLN A 73 -8.79 -13.43 9.84
CA GLN A 73 -9.14 -14.59 10.66
C GLN A 73 -10.38 -14.35 11.53
N LYS A 74 -10.57 -13.13 12.05
CA LYS A 74 -11.71 -12.78 12.92
C LYS A 74 -13.00 -12.49 12.15
N HIS A 75 -12.90 -12.16 10.87
CA HIS A 75 -14.00 -11.62 10.07
C HIS A 75 -14.19 -12.28 8.70
N GLY A 76 -13.41 -13.32 8.40
CA GLY A 76 -13.56 -14.18 7.23
C GLY A 76 -14.66 -15.23 7.37
#